data_AF-A0A2E4WF43-F1
#
_entry.id   AF-A0A2E4WF43-F1
#
_cell.length_a   1.000
_cell.length_b   1.000
_cell.length_c   1.000
_cell.angle_alpha   90.00
_cell.angle_beta   90.00
_cell.angle_gamma   90.00
#
_symmetry.space_group_name_H-M   'P 1'
#
loop_
_entity.id
_entity.type
_entity.pdbx_description
1 polymer ?
#
loop_
_entity_poly.entity_id
_entity_poly.type
_entity_poly.pdbx_seq_one_letter_code
_entity_poly.pdbx_strand_id
1 'polypeptide(L)' 'MSFFESFVVYVVVWWILFFIFLPIGIKKSSNLIPGQDSGAPEKTFLWKKIFVVSLIALALTFIIIYLIDNKIVSIIN' A
#
# COMPACT_ATOMS: atom_id res chain seq x y z
N MET A 1 -10.67 -19.67 3.93
CA MET A 1 -9.66 -19.16 4.91
C MET A 1 -10.33 -18.71 6.20
N SER A 2 -9.59 -18.65 7.33
CA SER A 2 -10.11 -18.06 8.58
C SER A 2 -10.10 -16.52 8.54
N PHE A 3 -10.89 -15.86 9.40
CA PHE A 3 -10.91 -14.39 9.48
C PHE A 3 -9.53 -13.81 9.81
N PHE A 4 -8.80 -14.46 10.72
CA PHE A 4 -7.46 -14.04 11.11
C PHE A 4 -6.46 -14.14 9.96
N GLU A 5 -6.47 -15.24 9.20
CA GLU A 5 -5.64 -15.40 8.00
C GLU A 5 -5.89 -14.29 6.98
N SER A 6 -7.16 -14.04 6.65
CA SER A 6 -7.54 -12.99 5.70
C SER A 6 -7.09 -11.60 6.17
N PHE A 7 -7.15 -11.33 7.47
CA PHE A 7 -6.67 -10.07 8.05
C PHE A 7 -5.15 -9.93 7.93
N VAL A 8 -4.39 -10.99 8.20
CA VAL A 8 -2.92 -10.97 8.05
C VAL A 8 -2.53 -10.72 6.59
N VAL A 9 -3.18 -11.40 5.63
CA VAL A 9 -2.96 -11.18 4.20
C VAL A 9 -3.25 -9.72 3.83
N TYR A 10 -4.38 -9.18 4.28
CA TYR A 10 -4.72 -7.77 4.05
C TYR A 10 -3.63 -6.82 4.56
N VAL A 11 -3.17 -7.00 5.80
CA VAL A 11 -2.15 -6.14 6.40
C VAL A 11 -0.84 -6.19 5.61
N VAL A 12 -0.38 -7.38 5.22
CA VAL A 12 0.86 -7.53 4.44
C VAL A 12 0.75 -6.87 3.06
N VAL A 13 -0.35 -7.15 2.33
CA VAL A 13 -0.61 -6.55 1.02
C VAL A 13 -0.70 -5.02 1.13
N TRP A 14 -1.41 -4.53 2.15
CA TRP A 14 -1.56 -3.10 2.42
C TRP A 14 -0.21 -2.42 2.67
N TRP A 15 0.67 -2.99 3.50
CA TRP A 15 1.99 -2.43 3.77
C TRP A 15 2.86 -2.35 2.52
N ILE A 16 2.89 -3.41 1.71
CA ILE A 16 3.66 -3.45 0.47
C ILE A 16 3.18 -2.35 -0.48
N LEU A 17 1.86 -2.24 -0.69
CA LEU A 17 1.27 -1.22 -1.53
C LEU A 17 1.54 0.18 -0.98
N PHE A 18 1.44 0.38 0.33
CA PHE A 18 1.71 1.67 0.95
C PHE A 18 3.10 2.18 0.59
N PHE A 19 4.13 1.33 0.76
CA PHE A 19 5.50 1.71 0.42
C PHE A 19 5.72 1.94 -1.08
N ILE A 20 5.07 1.17 -1.96
CA ILE A 20 5.12 1.39 -3.41
C ILE A 20 4.50 2.74 -3.80
N PHE A 21 3.40 3.13 -3.16
CA PHE A 21 2.66 4.36 -3.48
C PHE A 21 3.25 5.62 -2.84
N LEU A 22 4.09 5.50 -1.81
CA LEU A 22 4.74 6.64 -1.16
C LEU A 22 5.50 7.56 -2.13
N PRO A 23 6.42 7.07 -3.00
CA PRO A 23 7.23 7.94 -3.87
C PRO A 23 6.44 8.59 -5.02
N ILE A 24 5.22 8.13 -5.30
CA ILE A 24 4.45 8.55 -6.47
C ILE A 24 3.84 9.94 -6.26
N GLY A 25 4.02 10.84 -7.25
CA GLY A 25 3.38 12.17 -7.24
C GLY A 25 4.00 13.17 -6.26
N ILE A 26 5.23 12.93 -5.80
CA ILE A 26 5.99 13.86 -4.98
C ILE A 26 6.57 14.98 -5.85
N LYS A 27 6.42 16.23 -5.41
CA LYS A 27 7.12 17.39 -5.97
C LYS A 27 8.14 17.90 -4.95
N LYS A 28 9.37 18.17 -5.42
CA LYS A 28 10.43 18.80 -4.63
C LYS A 28 10.23 20.31 -4.64
N SER A 29 10.52 20.96 -3.52
CA SER A 29 10.55 22.43 -3.45
C SER A 29 11.72 22.97 -4.28
N SER A 30 11.47 23.98 -5.12
CA SER A 30 12.54 24.71 -5.82
C SER A 30 13.22 25.76 -4.93
N ASN A 31 12.52 26.23 -3.89
CA ASN A 31 13.05 27.15 -2.89
C ASN A 31 13.42 26.35 -1.65
N LEU A 32 14.70 26.00 -1.52
CA LEU A 32 15.24 25.34 -0.34
C LEU A 32 15.59 26.41 0.71
N ILE A 33 14.99 26.31 1.89
CA ILE A 33 15.31 27.16 3.04
C ILE A 33 16.59 26.60 3.70
N PRO A 34 17.50 27.44 4.26
CA PRO A 34 18.67 26.94 4.98
C PRO A 34 18.27 25.94 6.08
N GLY A 35 18.84 24.73 6.05
CA GLY A 35 18.50 23.63 6.96
C GLY A 35 17.39 22.68 6.47
N GLN A 36 16.78 22.95 5.32
CA GLN A 36 15.79 22.06 4.70
C GLN A 36 16.46 20.93 3.92
N ASP A 37 16.01 19.69 4.13
CA ASP A 37 16.48 18.55 3.34
C ASP A 37 15.97 18.66 1.90
N SER A 38 16.90 18.59 0.93
CA SER A 38 16.63 18.61 -0.50
C SER A 38 15.78 17.43 -1.00
N GLY A 39 15.70 16.35 -0.21
CA GLY A 39 14.86 15.19 -0.48
C GLY A 39 13.40 15.34 -0.05
N ALA A 40 13.08 16.32 0.80
CA ALA A 40 11.75 16.43 1.40
C ALA A 40 10.68 16.87 0.37
N PRO A 41 9.55 16.16 0.28
CA PRO A 41 8.38 16.59 -0.50
C PRO A 41 7.86 17.95 -0.03
N GLU A 42 7.46 18.82 -0.96
CA GLU A 42 6.79 20.09 -0.61
C GLU A 42 5.42 19.83 0.05
N LYS A 43 4.67 18.86 -0.47
CA LYS A 43 3.38 18.41 0.09
C LYS A 43 3.28 16.89 0.02
N THR A 44 3.20 16.24 1.18
CA THR A 44 3.21 14.76 1.29
C THR A 44 1.84 14.12 1.06
N PHE A 45 0.73 14.84 1.28
CA PHE A 45 -0.66 14.36 1.14
C PHE A 45 -0.88 12.92 1.67
N LEU A 46 -0.28 12.58 2.82
CA LEU A 46 -0.25 11.20 3.34
C LEU A 46 -1.64 10.59 3.52
N TRP A 47 -2.61 11.36 4.03
CA TRP A 47 -3.99 10.89 4.21
C TRP A 47 -4.65 10.40 2.92
N LYS A 48 -4.42 11.09 1.80
CA LYS A 48 -4.96 10.68 0.50
C LYS A 48 -4.34 9.37 0.03
N LYS A 49 -3.03 9.22 0.25
CA LYS A 49 -2.30 7.99 -0.09
C LYS A 49 -2.80 6.81 0.73
N ILE A 50 -2.96 6.99 2.05
CA ILE A 50 -3.50 5.95 2.94
C ILE A 50 -4.88 5.50 2.47
N PHE A 51 -5.78 6.42 2.17
CA PHE A 51 -7.14 6.07 1.73
C PHE A 51 -7.16 5.29 0.41
N VAL A 52 -6.42 5.77 -0.60
CA VAL A 52 -6.31 5.10 -1.90
C VAL A 52 -5.68 3.71 -1.76
N VAL A 53 -4.59 3.60 -1.01
CA VAL A 53 -3.91 2.33 -0.77
C VAL A 53 -4.81 1.34 -0.03
N SER A 54 -5.57 1.78 0.98
CA SER A 54 -6.52 0.92 1.69
C SER A 54 -7.57 0.32 0.75
N LEU A 55 -8.12 1.12 -0.17
CA LEU A 55 -9.11 0.64 -1.13
C LEU A 55 -8.52 -0.37 -2.12
N ILE A 56 -7.32 -0.08 -2.65
CA ILE A 56 -6.62 -0.97 -3.57
C ILE A 56 -6.20 -2.28 -2.87
N ALA A 57 -5.69 -2.19 -1.64
CA ALA A 57 -5.29 -3.36 -0.85
C ALA A 57 -6.49 -4.25 -0.52
N LEU A 58 -7.65 -3.66 -0.22
CA LEU A 58 -8.88 -4.40 0.03
C LEU A 58 -9.31 -5.17 -1.22
N ALA A 59 -9.35 -4.51 -2.38
CA ALA A 59 -9.68 -5.16 -3.65
C ALA A 59 -8.72 -6.31 -3.99
N LEU A 60 -7.41 -6.11 -3.84
CA LEU A 60 -6.41 -7.14 -4.09
C LEU A 60 -6.52 -8.31 -3.13
N THR A 61 -6.80 -8.05 -1.85
CA THR A 61 -6.98 -9.11 -0.86
C THR A 61 -8.20 -9.98 -1.19
N PHE A 62 -9.31 -9.37 -1.63
CA PHE A 62 -10.47 -10.12 -2.11
C PHE A 62 -10.13 -11.02 -3.30
N ILE A 63 -9.34 -10.52 -4.26
CA ILE A 63 -8.89 -11.31 -5.41
C ILE A 63 -8.01 -12.49 -4.95
N ILE A 64 -7.08 -12.25 -4.03
CA ILE A 64 -6.19 -13.30 -3.50
C ILE A 64 -7.00 -14.41 -2.81
N ILE A 65 -7.92 -14.04 -1.92
CA ILE A 65 -8.78 -15.00 -1.21
C ILE A 65 -9.61 -15.80 -2.22
N TYR A 66 -10.20 -15.13 -3.22
CA TYR A 66 -10.96 -15.79 -4.26
C TYR A 66 -10.12 -16.81 -5.05
N LEU A 67 -8.87 -16.47 -5.40
CA LEU A 67 -7.97 -17.39 -6.11
C LEU A 67 -7.60 -18.62 -5.26
N ILE A 68 -7.41 -18.44 -3.96
CA ILE A 68 -7.09 -19.51 -3.01
C ILE A 68 -8.29 -20.44 -2.83
N ASP A 69 -9.49 -19.89 -2.61
CA ASP A 69 -10.70 -20.69 -2.36
C ASP A 69 -11.10 -21.53 -3.60
N ASN A 70 -10.83 -21.04 -4.82
CA ASN A 70 -11.06 -21.80 -6.06
C ASN A 70 -9.98 -22.85 -6.36
N LYS A 71 -9.00 -23.06 -5.47
CA LYS A 71 -7.85 -23.97 -5.64
C LYS A 71 -7.03 -23.70 -6.92
N ILE A 72 -7.12 -22.50 -7.49
CA ILE A 72 -6.30 -22.09 -8.63
C ILE A 72 -4.85 -21.96 -8.18
N VAL A 73 -4.66 -21.51 -6.94
CA VAL A 73 -3.36 -21.41 -6.27
C VAL A 73 -3.43 -22.22 -4.98
N SER A 74 -2.61 -23.26 -4.88
CA SER A 74 -2.41 -24.02 -3.64
C SER A 74 -1.17 -23.48 -2.93
N ILE A 75 -1.33 -23.03 -1.69
CA ILE A 75 -0.23 -22.51 -0.84
C ILE A 75 0.40 -23.65 -0.02
N ILE A 76 -0.34 -24.74 0.20
CA ILE A 76 0.14 -25.94 0.90
C ILE A 76 -0.38 -27.14 0.13
N ASN A 77 0.54 -27.95 -0.39
CA ASN A 77 0.25 -29.24 -1.02
C ASN A 77 -0.17 -30.27 0.04
#